data_AF-A0A7W0YN99-F1
#
_entry.id   AF-A0A7W0YN99-F1
#
_cell.length_a   1.000
_cell.length_b   1.000
_cell.length_c   1.000
_cell.angle_alpha   90.00
_cell.angle_beta   90.00
_cell.angle_gamma   90.00
#
_symmetry.space_group_name_H-M   'P 1'
#
loop_
_entity.id
_entity.type
_entity.pdbx_description
1 polymer ?
#
loop_
_entity_poly.entity_id
_entity_poly.type
_entity_poly.pdbx_seq_one_letter_code
_entity_poly.pdbx_strand_id
1 'polypeptide(L)'
;THDSGFAAALPDRLRGCVVYVCESASSEGPRAARGVMRFWEEVLEASPILIDAAAHDRQLAWTSHLPQAVAYALAKALADRGFGGVSYGTGARDTTRLAGSSPEMWLDIMLQNRDPLMEALSSVESGVATLRHLIETGDRQGLAQYLEIAREFRRGIDR
;
A
#
# COMPACT_ATOMS: atom_id res chain seq x y z
N THR A 1 11.15 -4.89 -16.74
CA THR A 1 11.86 -5.96 -16.02
C THR A 1 12.04 -5.51 -14.58
N HIS A 2 11.78 -6.37 -13.59
CA HIS A 2 12.04 -6.06 -12.18
C HIS A 2 13.54 -6.26 -11.90
N ASP A 3 14.37 -5.42 -12.50
CA ASP A 3 15.82 -5.50 -12.34
C ASP A 3 16.17 -5.09 -10.89
N SER A 4 17.02 -5.88 -10.25
CA SER A 4 17.36 -5.74 -8.83
C SER A 4 18.88 -5.66 -8.62
N GLY A 5 19.29 -5.22 -7.42
CA GLY A 5 20.69 -5.02 -7.06
C GLY A 5 21.27 -3.69 -7.54
N PHE A 6 22.56 -3.46 -7.22
CA PHE A 6 23.25 -2.19 -7.49
C PHE A 6 23.26 -1.81 -8.97
N ALA A 7 23.38 -2.78 -9.88
CA ALA A 7 23.39 -2.55 -11.33
C ALA A 7 22.06 -1.99 -11.87
N ALA A 8 20.95 -2.13 -11.13
CA ALA A 8 19.64 -1.60 -11.48
C ALA A 8 19.37 -0.20 -10.87
N ALA A 9 20.36 0.42 -10.21
CA ALA A 9 20.24 1.76 -9.67
C ALA A 9 20.18 2.79 -10.80
N LEU A 10 19.22 3.71 -10.71
CA LEU A 10 19.08 4.83 -11.64
C LEU A 10 19.33 6.14 -10.87
N PRO A 11 20.18 7.05 -11.40
CA PRO A 11 20.60 8.25 -10.67
C PRO A 11 19.45 9.22 -10.39
N ASP A 12 18.40 9.19 -11.20
CA ASP A 12 17.23 10.07 -11.15
C ASP A 12 15.98 9.38 -10.58
N ARG A 13 16.09 8.14 -10.07
CA ARG A 13 14.95 7.33 -9.62
C ARG A 13 14.07 8.01 -8.56
N LEU A 14 14.67 8.90 -7.76
CA LEU A 14 14.02 9.54 -6.61
C LEU A 14 13.58 10.97 -6.90
N ARG A 15 13.85 11.50 -8.10
CA ARG A 15 13.41 12.82 -8.53
C ARG A 15 11.89 12.91 -8.49
N GLY A 16 11.36 13.93 -7.81
CA GLY A 16 9.92 14.17 -7.63
C GLY A 16 9.22 13.18 -6.70
N CYS A 17 9.91 12.19 -6.14
CA CYS A 17 9.31 11.28 -5.17
C CYS A 17 9.09 11.97 -3.82
N VAL A 18 8.00 11.60 -3.14
CA VAL A 18 7.81 11.97 -1.74
C VAL A 18 8.78 11.17 -0.87
N VAL A 19 9.44 11.84 0.07
CA VAL A 19 10.32 11.21 1.07
C VAL A 19 9.86 11.60 2.46
N TYR A 20 9.39 10.65 3.25
CA TYR A 20 9.07 10.91 4.64
C TYR A 20 10.33 10.96 5.48
N VAL A 21 10.47 12.04 6.26
CA VAL A 21 11.54 12.22 7.24
C VAL A 21 10.90 12.20 8.62
N CYS A 22 11.28 11.22 9.44
CA CYS A 22 10.83 11.09 10.82
C CYS A 22 11.88 11.68 11.75
N GLU A 23 11.52 12.72 12.49
CA GLU A 23 12.44 13.37 13.43
C GLU A 23 12.76 12.46 14.63
N SER A 24 14.04 12.41 15.01
CA SER A 24 14.46 11.75 16.25
C SER A 24 14.11 12.60 17.47
N ALA A 25 13.68 11.97 18.56
CA ALA A 25 13.43 12.65 19.85
C ALA A 25 14.70 13.19 20.56
N SER A 26 15.87 13.07 19.95
CA SER A 26 17.13 13.60 20.50
C SER A 26 17.23 15.12 20.37
N SER A 27 18.10 15.75 21.17
CA SER A 27 18.34 17.20 21.10
C SER A 27 18.86 17.67 19.73
N GLU A 28 19.52 16.78 18.98
CA GLU A 28 20.00 17.06 17.62
C GLU A 28 18.95 16.75 16.53
N GLY A 29 17.83 16.11 16.89
CA GLY A 29 16.76 15.69 15.98
C GLY A 29 16.31 16.77 15.00
N PRO A 30 15.94 17.98 15.46
CA PRO A 30 15.51 19.06 14.58
C PRO A 30 16.59 19.49 13.58
N ARG A 31 17.87 19.50 14.01
CA ARG A 31 18.99 19.90 13.16
C ARG A 31 19.28 18.83 12.11
N ALA A 32 19.30 17.57 12.52
CA ALA A 32 19.50 16.43 11.64
C ALA A 32 18.39 16.31 10.60
N ALA A 33 17.12 16.42 11.01
CA ALA A 33 15.96 16.40 10.11
C ALA A 33 16.07 17.49 9.03
N ARG A 34 16.38 18.73 9.42
CA ARG A 34 16.60 19.83 8.45
C ARG A 34 17.74 19.53 7.46
N GLY A 35 18.83 18.92 7.94
CA GLY A 35 19.95 18.53 7.07
C GLY A 35 19.56 17.46 6.06
N VAL A 36 18.86 16.42 6.51
CA VAL A 36 18.38 15.32 5.68
C VAL A 36 17.34 15.81 4.66
N MET A 37 16.40 16.66 5.08
CA MET A 37 15.41 17.25 4.17
C MET A 37 16.08 18.07 3.06
N ARG A 38 17.02 18.96 3.39
CA ARG A 38 17.75 19.72 2.35
C ARG A 38 18.51 18.82 1.39
N PHE A 39 19.13 17.75 1.88
CA PHE A 39 19.79 16.79 0.99
C PHE A 39 18.80 16.16 -0.01
N TRP A 40 17.64 15.68 0.47
CA TRP A 40 16.61 15.10 -0.39
C TRP A 40 16.07 16.10 -1.41
N GLU A 41 15.82 17.33 -0.99
CA GLU A 41 15.26 18.39 -1.84
C GLU A 41 16.29 18.92 -2.85
N GLU A 42 17.46 19.37 -2.39
CA GLU A 42 18.40 20.13 -3.20
C GLU A 42 19.32 19.24 -4.04
N VAL A 43 19.67 18.04 -3.55
CA VAL A 43 20.62 17.14 -4.24
C VAL A 43 19.90 16.10 -5.09
N LEU A 44 18.80 15.54 -4.56
CA LEU A 44 18.06 14.46 -5.21
C LEU A 44 16.77 14.93 -5.89
N GLU A 45 16.44 16.21 -5.77
CA GLU A 45 15.23 16.82 -6.37
C GLU A 45 13.95 16.06 -5.96
N ALA A 46 13.92 15.53 -4.74
CA ALA A 46 12.78 14.86 -4.12
C ALA A 46 11.94 15.85 -3.31
N SER A 47 10.77 15.40 -2.85
CA SER A 47 9.81 16.20 -2.07
C SER A 47 9.77 15.70 -0.62
N PRO A 48 10.68 16.13 0.28
CA PRO A 48 10.71 15.64 1.64
C PRO A 48 9.55 16.19 2.46
N ILE A 49 8.97 15.35 3.32
CA ILE A 49 7.88 15.70 4.23
C ILE A 49 8.28 15.28 5.65
N LEU A 50 8.28 16.23 6.58
CA LEU A 50 8.48 15.95 8.00
C LEU A 50 7.21 15.33 8.58
N ILE A 51 7.32 14.20 9.26
CA ILE A 51 6.19 13.49 9.85
C ILE A 51 6.59 12.80 11.16
N ASP A 52 5.64 12.64 12.07
CA ASP A 52 5.82 11.78 13.25
C ASP A 52 5.92 10.30 12.83
N ALA A 53 6.79 9.52 13.48
CA ALA A 53 7.01 8.13 13.12
C ALA A 53 5.74 7.27 13.22
N ALA A 54 4.92 7.47 14.27
CA ALA A 54 3.69 6.72 14.42
C ALA A 54 2.63 7.17 13.40
N ALA A 55 2.61 8.45 13.02
CA ALA A 55 1.75 8.94 11.94
C ALA A 55 2.14 8.36 10.57
N HIS A 56 3.44 8.29 10.28
CA HIS A 56 3.98 7.61 9.10
C HIS A 56 3.52 6.16 9.01
N ASP A 57 3.69 5.40 10.09
CA ASP A 57 3.35 3.98 10.12
C ASP A 57 1.84 3.74 9.95
N ARG A 58 1.00 4.54 10.61
CA ARG A 58 -0.46 4.50 10.37
C ARG A 58 -0.79 4.83 8.92
N GLN A 59 -0.19 5.86 8.34
CA GLN A 59 -0.46 6.24 6.96
C GLN A 59 -0.04 5.15 5.96
N LEU A 60 1.17 4.57 6.11
CA LEU A 60 1.64 3.51 5.23
C LEU A 60 0.89 2.20 5.42
N ALA A 61 0.38 1.92 6.62
CA ALA A 61 -0.48 0.76 6.84
C ALA A 61 -1.67 0.77 5.87
N TRP A 62 -2.32 1.92 5.70
CA TRP A 62 -3.47 2.08 4.80
C TRP A 62 -3.09 2.26 3.33
N THR A 63 -2.06 3.05 3.05
CA THR A 63 -1.75 3.50 1.67
C THR A 63 -0.75 2.60 0.94
N SER A 64 -0.08 1.69 1.65
CA SER A 64 0.96 0.81 1.08
C SER A 64 0.80 -0.65 1.54
N HIS A 65 0.82 -0.90 2.85
CA HIS A 65 0.91 -2.26 3.39
C HIS A 65 -0.39 -3.04 3.22
N LEU A 66 -1.54 -2.42 3.49
CA LEU A 66 -2.85 -3.04 3.32
C LEU A 66 -3.11 -3.45 1.85
N PRO A 67 -2.93 -2.57 0.83
CA PRO A 67 -3.04 -2.97 -0.57
C PRO A 67 -2.17 -4.19 -0.93
N GLN A 68 -0.94 -4.22 -0.42
CA GLN A 68 -0.05 -5.36 -0.63
C GLN A 68 -0.58 -6.64 0.04
N ALA A 69 -0.99 -6.57 1.30
CA ALA A 69 -1.50 -7.73 2.05
C ALA A 69 -2.75 -8.31 1.38
N VAL A 70 -3.67 -7.45 0.94
CA VAL A 70 -4.89 -7.87 0.21
C VAL A 70 -4.52 -8.50 -1.13
N ALA A 71 -3.53 -7.98 -1.84
CA ALA A 71 -3.06 -8.58 -3.09
C ALA A 71 -2.49 -10.00 -2.87
N TYR A 72 -1.70 -10.21 -1.81
CA TYR A 72 -1.23 -11.55 -1.44
C TYR A 72 -2.38 -12.49 -1.07
N ALA A 73 -3.34 -12.02 -0.27
CA ALA A 73 -4.50 -12.81 0.12
C ALA A 73 -5.33 -13.24 -1.10
N LEU A 74 -5.58 -12.31 -2.05
CA LEU A 74 -6.27 -12.61 -3.29
C LEU A 74 -5.49 -13.61 -4.15
N ALA A 75 -4.19 -13.38 -4.35
CA ALA A 75 -3.34 -14.29 -5.12
C ALA A 75 -3.32 -15.71 -4.52
N LYS A 76 -3.25 -15.82 -3.18
CA LYS A 76 -3.32 -17.09 -2.47
C LYS A 76 -4.67 -17.79 -2.68
N ALA A 77 -5.79 -17.07 -2.56
CA ALA A 77 -7.12 -17.62 -2.80
C ALA A 77 -7.30 -18.14 -4.24
N LEU A 78 -6.76 -17.41 -5.23
CA LEU A 78 -6.77 -17.84 -6.64
C LEU A 78 -5.89 -19.08 -6.87
N ALA A 79 -4.73 -19.16 -6.21
CA ALA A 79 -3.84 -20.31 -6.29
C ALA A 79 -4.49 -21.57 -5.68
N ASP A 80 -5.10 -21.45 -4.50
CA ASP A 80 -5.78 -22.54 -3.81
C ASP A 80 -6.97 -23.10 -4.60
N ARG A 81 -7.68 -22.24 -5.32
CA ARG A 81 -8.82 -22.68 -6.14
C ARG A 81 -8.39 -23.52 -7.35
N GLY A 82 -7.18 -23.29 -7.88
CA GLY A 82 -6.60 -24.03 -8.99
C GLY A 82 -7.39 -23.92 -10.31
N PHE A 83 -7.29 -22.79 -11.01
CA PHE A 83 -7.92 -22.62 -12.32
C PHE A 83 -7.06 -23.23 -13.44
N GLY A 84 -7.17 -24.55 -13.65
CA GLY A 84 -6.45 -25.22 -14.73
C GLY A 84 -6.80 -24.65 -16.12
N GLY A 85 -5.79 -24.20 -16.88
CA GLY A 85 -5.94 -23.78 -18.28
C GLY A 85 -6.70 -22.47 -18.53
N VAL A 86 -7.05 -21.71 -17.50
CA VAL A 86 -7.77 -20.43 -17.64
C VAL A 86 -6.77 -19.28 -17.71
N SER A 87 -6.89 -18.42 -18.73
CA SER A 87 -6.18 -17.14 -18.73
C SER A 87 -6.82 -16.21 -17.70
N TYR A 88 -6.05 -15.78 -16.71
CA TYR A 88 -6.45 -14.70 -15.80
C TYR A 88 -6.74 -13.42 -16.61
N GLY A 89 -7.92 -12.84 -16.40
CA GLY A 89 -8.29 -11.54 -16.97
C GLY A 89 -7.44 -10.40 -16.41
N THR A 90 -7.49 -9.23 -17.04
CA THR A 90 -6.73 -8.03 -16.64
C THR A 90 -6.98 -7.63 -15.19
N GLY A 91 -8.23 -7.67 -14.73
CA GLY A 91 -8.56 -7.34 -13.33
C GLY A 91 -7.83 -8.21 -12.31
N ALA A 92 -7.73 -9.52 -12.55
CA ALA A 92 -6.97 -10.41 -11.67
C ALA A 92 -5.47 -10.07 -11.72
N ARG A 93 -4.91 -9.93 -12.93
CA ARG A 93 -3.48 -9.60 -13.13
C ARG A 93 -3.08 -8.29 -12.47
N ASP A 94 -3.89 -7.24 -12.62
CA ASP A 94 -3.60 -5.92 -12.10
C ASP A 94 -3.72 -5.89 -10.57
N THR A 95 -4.78 -6.50 -10.03
CA THR A 95 -5.03 -6.53 -8.58
C THR A 95 -3.98 -7.38 -7.85
N THR A 96 -3.53 -8.50 -8.44
CA THR A 96 -2.49 -9.34 -7.86
C THR A 96 -1.07 -8.94 -8.27
N ARG A 97 -0.87 -7.89 -9.06
CA ARG A 97 0.46 -7.46 -9.51
C ARG A 97 1.42 -7.24 -8.34
N LEU A 98 0.91 -6.66 -7.25
CA LEU A 98 1.67 -6.39 -6.03
C LEU A 98 2.21 -7.68 -5.38
N ALA A 99 1.44 -8.78 -5.44
CA ALA A 99 1.82 -10.08 -4.86
C ALA A 99 3.05 -10.72 -5.51
N GLY A 100 3.56 -10.17 -6.62
CA GLY A 100 4.85 -10.56 -7.20
C GLY A 100 6.07 -10.00 -6.47
N SER A 101 5.88 -9.17 -5.43
CA SER A 101 6.97 -8.61 -4.62
C SER A 101 7.68 -9.67 -3.76
N SER A 102 8.91 -9.39 -3.32
CA SER A 102 9.70 -10.30 -2.49
C SER A 102 9.03 -10.58 -1.13
N PRO A 103 8.73 -11.85 -0.79
CA PRO A 103 8.18 -12.20 0.52
C PRO A 103 9.10 -11.84 1.69
N GLU A 104 10.42 -11.97 1.52
CA GLU A 104 11.41 -11.69 2.56
C GLU A 104 11.31 -10.23 3.05
N MET A 105 11.19 -9.29 2.11
CA MET A 105 11.01 -7.87 2.42
C MET A 105 9.68 -7.61 3.13
N TRP A 106 8.60 -8.24 2.67
CA TRP A 106 7.26 -7.97 3.19
C TRP A 106 6.98 -8.62 4.54
N LEU A 107 7.68 -9.70 4.89
CA LEU A 107 7.63 -10.29 6.23
C LEU A 107 7.98 -9.26 7.30
N ASP A 108 9.13 -8.59 7.14
CA ASP A 108 9.60 -7.60 8.10
C ASP A 108 8.68 -6.38 8.14
N ILE A 109 8.25 -5.86 6.99
CA ILE A 109 7.34 -4.70 6.92
C ILE A 109 6.02 -4.99 7.65
N MET A 110 5.42 -6.15 7.41
CA MET A 110 4.14 -6.51 8.03
C MET A 110 4.28 -6.76 9.54
N LEU A 111 5.39 -7.36 9.99
CA LEU A 111 5.62 -7.62 11.40
C LEU A 111 6.01 -6.37 12.19
N GLN A 112 6.80 -5.47 11.60
CA GLN A 112 7.21 -4.21 12.25
C GLN A 112 6.04 -3.23 12.37
N ASN A 113 5.15 -3.18 11.36
CA ASN A 113 3.97 -2.32 11.38
C ASN A 113 2.66 -3.10 11.67
N ARG A 114 2.76 -4.13 12.52
CA ARG A 114 1.67 -5.09 12.78
C ARG A 114 0.39 -4.40 13.26
N ASP A 115 0.47 -3.60 14.31
CA ASP A 115 -0.75 -3.13 14.99
C ASP A 115 -1.60 -2.21 14.07
N PRO A 116 -1.03 -1.21 13.38
CA PRO A 116 -1.77 -0.44 12.38
C PRO A 116 -2.24 -1.27 11.18
N LEU A 117 -1.45 -2.26 10.74
CA LEU A 117 -1.86 -3.15 9.65
C LEU A 117 -3.04 -4.05 10.03
N MET A 118 -3.10 -4.54 11.27
CA MET A 118 -4.22 -5.36 11.76
C MET A 118 -5.53 -4.58 11.82
N GLU A 119 -5.49 -3.31 12.22
CA GLU A 119 -6.65 -2.41 12.14
C GLU A 119 -7.13 -2.24 10.68
N ALA A 120 -6.18 -2.00 9.78
CA ALA A 120 -6.46 -1.83 8.36
C ALA A 120 -7.05 -3.11 7.72
N LEU A 121 -6.51 -4.29 8.06
CA LEU A 121 -7.03 -5.58 7.61
C LEU A 121 -8.44 -5.85 8.12
N SER A 122 -8.70 -5.59 9.40
CA SER A 122 -10.04 -5.77 10.02
C SER A 122 -11.11 -4.94 9.29
N SER A 123 -10.73 -3.77 8.77
CA SER A 123 -11.63 -2.90 8.01
C SER A 123 -11.96 -3.48 6.63
N VAL A 124 -10.98 -4.08 5.95
CA VAL A 124 -11.22 -4.79 4.68
C VAL A 124 -12.06 -6.05 4.89
N GLU A 125 -11.79 -6.82 5.94
CA GLU A 125 -12.59 -8.00 6.31
C GLU A 125 -14.07 -7.61 6.52
N SER A 126 -14.31 -6.52 7.27
CA SER A 126 -15.65 -5.97 7.47
C SER A 126 -16.30 -5.57 6.14
N GLY A 127 -15.58 -4.88 5.26
CA GLY A 127 -16.08 -4.51 3.93
C GLY A 127 -16.45 -5.71 3.06
N VAL A 128 -15.63 -6.77 3.06
CA VAL A 128 -15.92 -8.03 2.35
C VAL A 128 -17.13 -8.74 2.96
N ALA A 129 -17.26 -8.76 4.30
CA ALA A 129 -18.42 -9.34 4.98
C ALA A 129 -19.71 -8.60 4.62
N THR A 130 -19.69 -7.26 4.57
CA THR A 130 -20.83 -6.45 4.11
C THR A 130 -21.19 -6.77 2.66
N LEU A 131 -20.22 -6.78 1.74
CA LEU A 131 -20.46 -7.14 0.33
C LEU A 131 -21.09 -8.52 0.20
N ARG A 132 -20.56 -9.51 0.92
CA ARG A 132 -21.10 -10.87 0.96
C ARG A 132 -22.56 -10.87 1.42
N HIS A 133 -22.89 -10.19 2.52
CA HIS A 133 -24.25 -10.12 3.03
C HIS A 133 -25.23 -9.46 2.05
N LEU A 134 -24.84 -8.35 1.42
CA LEU A 134 -25.67 -7.66 0.42
C LEU A 134 -25.95 -8.56 -0.80
N ILE A 135 -24.97 -9.36 -1.22
CA ILE A 135 -25.14 -10.33 -2.31
C ILE A 135 -26.03 -11.50 -1.88
N GLU A 136 -25.81 -12.06 -0.69
CA GLU A 136 -26.58 -13.20 -0.17
C GLU A 136 -28.07 -12.87 0.03
N THR A 137 -28.39 -11.64 0.43
CA THR A 137 -29.78 -11.19 0.62
C THR A 137 -30.43 -10.65 -0.66
N GLY A 138 -29.64 -10.43 -1.73
CA GLY A 138 -30.12 -9.81 -2.95
C GLY A 138 -30.49 -8.33 -2.78
N ASP A 139 -29.94 -7.64 -1.78
CA ASP A 139 -30.16 -6.20 -1.55
C ASP A 139 -29.49 -5.36 -2.64
N ARG A 140 -30.23 -5.17 -3.73
CA ARG A 140 -29.77 -4.39 -4.88
C ARG A 140 -29.48 -2.93 -4.54
N GLN A 141 -30.26 -2.32 -3.65
CA GLN A 141 -30.09 -0.92 -3.30
C GLN A 141 -28.83 -0.72 -2.45
N GLY A 142 -28.67 -1.53 -1.39
CA GLY A 142 -27.50 -1.50 -0.54
C GLY A 142 -26.21 -1.82 -1.32
N LEU A 143 -26.26 -2.82 -2.21
CA LEU A 143 -25.12 -3.15 -3.07
C LEU A 143 -24.77 -2.00 -4.02
N ALA A 144 -25.75 -1.37 -4.67
CA ALA A 144 -25.50 -0.23 -5.55
C ALA A 144 -24.86 0.96 -4.80
N GLN A 145 -25.34 1.25 -3.59
CA GLN A 145 -24.78 2.32 -2.76
C GLN A 145 -23.33 2.02 -2.34
N TYR A 146 -23.05 0.79 -1.89
CA TYR A 146 -21.70 0.39 -1.51
C TYR A 146 -20.71 0.56 -2.68
N LEU A 147 -21.10 0.10 -3.87
CA LEU A 147 -20.27 0.19 -5.07
C LEU A 147 -20.03 1.64 -5.52
N GLU A 148 -21.03 2.52 -5.42
CA GLU A 148 -20.86 3.92 -5.80
C GLU A 148 -19.93 4.66 -4.82
N ILE A 149 -20.03 4.41 -3.50
CA ILE A 149 -19.09 4.99 -2.51
C ILE A 149 -17.65 4.60 -2.83
N ALA A 150 -17.41 3.31 -3.11
CA ALA A 150 -16.07 2.84 -3.49
C ALA A 150 -15.57 3.47 -4.80
N ARG A 151 -16.46 3.66 -5.77
CA ARG A 151 -16.16 4.30 -7.06
C ARG A 151 -15.84 5.79 -6.91
N GLU A 152 -16.60 6.51 -6.10
CA GLU A 152 -16.37 7.94 -5.82
C GLU A 152 -15.01 8.15 -5.16
N PHE A 153 -14.68 7.34 -4.15
CA PHE A 153 -13.37 7.38 -3.52
C PHE A 153 -12.24 7.15 -4.54
N ARG A 154 -12.35 6.10 -5.36
CA ARG A 154 -11.32 5.80 -6.38
C ARG A 154 -11.14 6.96 -7.37
N ARG A 155 -12.23 7.56 -7.84
CA ARG A 155 -12.17 8.71 -8.75
C ARG A 155 -11.55 9.96 -8.12
N GLY A 156 -11.57 10.05 -6.80
CA GLY A 156 -10.92 11.12 -6.05
C GLY A 156 -9.40 10.99 -5.95
N ILE A 157 -8.84 9.78 -6.07
CA ILE A 157 -7.38 9.54 -5.98
C ILE A 157 -6.64 10.03 -7.23
N ASP A 158 -7.29 9.95 -8.40
CA ASP A 158 -6.69 10.31 -9.69
C ASP A 158 -6.82 11.81 -10.03
N ARG A 159 -7.34 12.64 -9.10
CA ARG A 159 -7.49 14.09 -9.24
C ARG A 159 -6.42 14.84 -8.45
#